data_AF-A0A258C005-F1
#
_entry.id   AF-A0A258C005-F1
#
_cell.length_a   1.000
_cell.length_b   1.000
_cell.length_c   1.000
_cell.angle_alpha   90.00
_cell.angle_beta   90.00
_cell.angle_gamma   90.00
#
_symmetry.space_group_name_H-M   'P 1'
#
loop_
_entity.id
_entity.type
_entity.pdbx_description
1 polymer ?
#
loop_
_entity_poly.entity_id
_entity_poly.type
_entity_poly.pdbx_seq_one_letter_code
_entity_poly.pdbx_strand_id
1 'polypeptide(L)'
;RAEGLGLLLARSRYLYIRRHRARFGERILAELRGVIDEAGGSPFWDGLAGRFFGMNFQEADAFNAIHGNQFIADLMPKTPIYVDMLSDPARAVIGRPHPNGRAAMRMLETEGFKYNGYIDIFDGGPTMLGKIDNLKSVAQAREARFTGTHGEGGVKILVATGHLDDFHCTYAQALFDEDGGVRLDEAAADRLGLLSEDAVLVVER
;
A
#
# COMPACT_ATOMS: atom_id res chain seq x y z
N ARG A 1 9.68 12.98 4.48
CA ARG A 1 8.53 12.03 4.56
C ARG A 1 7.82 12.23 5.91
N ALA A 2 7.00 13.27 6.10
CA ALA A 2 6.31 13.51 7.38
C ALA A 2 4.95 14.24 7.29
N GLU A 3 4.52 14.73 6.12
CA GLU A 3 3.34 15.61 6.01
C GLU A 3 2.01 14.87 5.67
N GLY A 4 1.90 13.57 5.95
CA GLY A 4 0.67 12.81 5.67
C GLY A 4 0.37 12.55 4.19
N LEU A 5 1.21 13.01 3.27
CA LEU A 5 1.12 12.71 1.83
C LEU A 5 1.27 11.21 1.54
N GLY A 6 2.09 10.49 2.30
CA GLY A 6 2.22 9.03 2.15
C GLY A 6 0.92 8.29 2.45
N LEU A 7 0.13 8.77 3.43
CA LEU A 7 -1.18 8.23 3.74
C LEU A 7 -2.21 8.58 2.67
N LEU A 8 -2.16 9.80 2.11
CA LEU A 8 -3.02 10.22 1.01
C LEU A 8 -2.81 9.33 -0.20
N LEU A 9 -1.55 9.20 -0.66
CA LEU A 9 -1.18 8.36 -1.79
C LEU A 9 -1.53 6.88 -1.54
N ALA A 10 -1.43 6.43 -0.29
CA ALA A 10 -1.81 5.07 0.03
C ALA A 10 -3.31 4.85 -0.07
N ARG A 11 -4.11 5.68 0.60
CA ARG A 11 -5.55 5.51 0.71
C ARG A 11 -6.32 5.96 -0.53
N SER A 12 -5.77 6.86 -1.35
CA SER A 12 -6.35 7.21 -2.66
C SER A 12 -6.47 6.00 -3.58
N ARG A 13 -5.49 5.06 -3.53
CA ARG A 13 -5.55 3.79 -4.26
C ARG A 13 -6.71 2.92 -3.81
N TYR A 14 -7.02 2.92 -2.51
CA TYR A 14 -8.15 2.15 -1.98
C TYR A 14 -9.50 2.78 -2.37
N LEU A 15 -9.58 4.12 -2.41
CA LEU A 15 -10.76 4.81 -2.93
C LEU A 15 -10.95 4.56 -4.43
N TYR A 16 -9.85 4.54 -5.20
CA TYR A 16 -9.89 4.14 -6.61
C TYR A 16 -10.42 2.71 -6.75
N ILE A 17 -9.92 1.76 -5.96
CA ILE A 17 -10.42 0.38 -5.94
C ILE A 17 -11.91 0.34 -5.58
N ARG A 18 -12.35 1.09 -4.56
CA ARG A 18 -13.74 1.14 -4.13
C ARG A 18 -14.68 1.61 -5.24
N ARG A 19 -14.26 2.62 -6.00
CA ARG A 19 -15.06 3.18 -7.12
C ARG A 19 -15.08 2.26 -8.34
N HIS A 20 -14.02 1.49 -8.54
CA HIS A 20 -13.87 0.58 -9.69
C HIS A 20 -13.88 -0.89 -9.27
N ARG A 21 -14.71 -1.24 -8.27
CA ARG A 21 -14.60 -2.52 -7.56
C ARG A 21 -14.61 -3.76 -8.45
N ALA A 22 -15.37 -3.74 -9.55
CA ALA A 22 -15.46 -4.82 -10.52
C ALA A 22 -14.15 -5.10 -11.31
N ARG A 23 -13.18 -4.18 -11.28
CA ARG A 23 -11.87 -4.33 -11.95
C ARG A 23 -10.81 -5.00 -11.08
N PHE A 24 -11.11 -5.23 -9.80
CA PHE A 24 -10.17 -5.78 -8.84
C PHE A 24 -10.66 -7.13 -8.31
N GLY A 25 -9.73 -8.04 -8.00
CA GLY A 25 -10.05 -9.31 -7.38
C GLY A 25 -10.61 -9.17 -5.96
N GLU A 26 -10.71 -10.28 -5.23
CA GLU A 26 -11.18 -10.24 -3.83
C GLU A 26 -10.09 -9.82 -2.84
N ARG A 27 -8.82 -10.03 -3.22
CA ARG A 27 -7.65 -9.84 -2.35
C ARG A 27 -6.69 -8.85 -2.97
N ILE A 28 -5.98 -8.15 -2.10
CA ILE A 28 -4.85 -7.30 -2.45
C ILE A 28 -3.64 -7.72 -1.62
N LEU A 29 -2.47 -7.60 -2.22
CA LEU A 29 -1.20 -7.80 -1.54
C LEU A 29 -0.36 -6.52 -1.59
N ALA A 30 0.51 -6.37 -0.60
CA ALA A 30 1.53 -5.34 -0.57
C ALA A 30 2.82 -5.97 -0.07
N GLU A 31 3.87 -5.92 -0.88
CA GLU A 31 5.19 -6.43 -0.53
C GLU A 31 6.03 -5.31 0.06
N LEU A 32 6.61 -5.58 1.22
CA LEU A 32 7.53 -4.67 1.88
C LEU A 32 8.93 -5.22 1.72
N ARG A 33 9.82 -4.37 1.21
CA ARG A 33 11.26 -4.65 1.15
C ARG A 33 11.76 -5.18 2.49
N GLY A 34 12.51 -6.26 2.46
CA GLY A 34 13.16 -6.91 3.59
C GLY A 34 14.36 -6.14 4.11
N VAL A 35 15.09 -6.74 5.03
CA VAL A 35 16.27 -6.11 5.64
C VAL A 35 17.42 -6.14 4.65
N ILE A 36 17.98 -4.97 4.39
CA ILE A 36 19.19 -4.74 3.62
C ILE A 36 20.11 -3.91 4.53
N ASP A 37 21.37 -4.30 4.64
CA ASP A 37 22.34 -3.57 5.45
C ASP A 37 22.86 -2.31 4.75
N GLU A 38 23.69 -1.54 5.45
CA GLU A 38 24.25 -0.28 4.93
C GLU A 38 25.23 -0.50 3.76
N ALA A 39 25.81 -1.69 3.62
CA ALA A 39 26.66 -2.07 2.50
C ALA A 39 25.82 -2.56 1.29
N GLY A 40 24.50 -2.63 1.41
CA GLY A 40 23.58 -3.09 0.38
C GLY A 40 23.50 -4.62 0.27
N GLY A 41 23.92 -5.36 1.30
CA GLY A 41 23.75 -6.81 1.41
C GLY A 41 22.41 -7.18 2.05
N SER A 42 21.89 -8.37 1.72
CA SER A 42 20.69 -8.92 2.38
C SER A 42 21.07 -10.17 3.17
N PRO A 43 20.89 -10.18 4.50
CA PRO A 43 21.16 -11.37 5.31
C PRO A 43 20.33 -12.57 4.88
N PHE A 44 19.11 -12.35 4.38
CA PHE A 44 18.27 -13.41 3.85
C PHE A 44 18.84 -13.99 2.56
N TRP A 45 19.24 -13.12 1.61
CA TRP A 45 19.90 -13.53 0.37
C TRP A 45 21.14 -14.38 0.66
N ASP A 46 22.06 -13.87 1.47
CA ASP A 46 23.35 -14.53 1.74
C ASP A 46 23.19 -15.88 2.47
N GLY A 47 22.18 -15.98 3.34
CA GLY A 47 21.88 -17.20 4.08
C GLY A 47 21.11 -18.25 3.29
N LEU A 48 20.43 -17.86 2.21
CA LEU A 48 19.56 -18.74 1.42
C LEU A 48 19.89 -18.68 -0.06
N ALA A 49 19.42 -17.62 -0.73
CA ALA A 49 19.39 -17.54 -2.17
C ALA A 49 20.80 -17.47 -2.78
N GLY A 50 21.71 -16.65 -2.26
CA GLY A 50 23.08 -16.52 -2.77
C GLY A 50 23.84 -17.85 -2.93
N ARG A 51 23.50 -18.86 -2.13
CA ARG A 51 24.07 -20.23 -2.24
C ARG A 51 23.68 -20.97 -3.52
N PHE A 52 22.55 -20.63 -4.12
CA PHE A 52 22.06 -21.22 -5.37
C PHE A 52 22.47 -20.42 -6.62
N PHE A 53 22.71 -19.11 -6.47
CA PHE A 53 22.84 -18.20 -7.62
C PHE A 53 24.28 -17.75 -7.91
N GLY A 54 25.22 -17.95 -6.97
CA GLY A 54 26.64 -17.59 -7.19
C GLY A 54 26.89 -16.10 -7.41
N MET A 55 25.93 -15.24 -7.05
CA MET A 55 25.97 -13.78 -7.16
C MET A 55 25.55 -13.14 -5.83
N ASN A 56 26.05 -11.94 -5.58
CA ASN A 56 25.65 -11.17 -4.41
C ASN A 56 24.25 -10.53 -4.61
N PHE A 57 23.68 -9.98 -3.54
CA PHE A 57 22.34 -9.40 -3.58
C PHE A 57 22.21 -8.24 -4.59
N GLN A 58 23.22 -7.38 -4.70
CA GLN A 58 23.17 -6.23 -5.60
C GLN A 58 23.19 -6.66 -7.07
N GLU A 59 23.99 -7.67 -7.40
CA GLU A 59 24.03 -8.28 -8.73
C GLU A 59 22.67 -8.93 -9.06
N ALA A 60 22.07 -9.62 -8.11
CA ALA A 60 20.76 -10.24 -8.28
C ALA A 60 19.63 -9.23 -8.45
N ASP A 61 19.63 -8.15 -7.66
CA ASP A 61 18.65 -7.06 -7.73
C ASP A 61 18.76 -6.33 -9.08
N ALA A 62 19.98 -6.02 -9.52
CA ALA A 62 20.24 -5.44 -10.83
C ALA A 62 19.81 -6.35 -11.98
N PHE A 63 20.09 -7.66 -11.87
CA PHE A 63 19.67 -8.64 -12.87
C PHE A 63 18.14 -8.75 -12.96
N ASN A 64 17.46 -8.80 -11.81
CA ASN A 64 15.99 -8.82 -11.72
C ASN A 64 15.38 -7.57 -12.36
N ALA A 65 15.90 -6.39 -12.05
CA ALA A 65 15.40 -5.13 -12.61
C ALA A 65 15.41 -5.09 -14.15
N ILE A 66 16.35 -5.81 -14.79
CA ILE A 66 16.50 -5.86 -16.25
C ILE A 66 15.71 -7.02 -16.87
N HIS A 67 15.68 -8.20 -16.22
CA HIS A 67 15.19 -9.45 -16.82
C HIS A 67 13.87 -9.96 -16.23
N GLY A 68 13.35 -9.29 -15.21
CA GLY A 68 12.16 -9.70 -14.45
C GLY A 68 12.45 -10.77 -13.40
N ASN A 69 11.40 -11.25 -12.74
CA ASN A 69 11.48 -12.14 -11.58
C ASN A 69 11.38 -13.65 -11.91
N GLN A 70 11.25 -14.03 -13.18
CA GLN A 70 11.06 -15.44 -13.53
C GLN A 70 12.30 -16.29 -13.24
N PHE A 71 13.51 -15.75 -13.48
CA PHE A 71 14.76 -16.50 -13.29
C PHE A 71 14.93 -17.01 -11.86
N ILE A 72 14.56 -16.18 -10.87
CA ILE A 72 14.68 -16.55 -9.47
C ILE A 72 13.66 -17.63 -9.11
N ALA A 73 12.44 -17.55 -9.66
CA ALA A 73 11.41 -18.54 -9.40
C ALA A 73 11.83 -19.91 -9.94
N ASP A 74 12.51 -19.94 -11.09
CA ASP A 74 12.98 -21.17 -11.73
C ASP A 74 14.14 -21.81 -11.00
N LEU A 75 15.05 -21.00 -10.44
CA LEU A 75 16.27 -21.44 -9.79
C LEU A 75 16.10 -21.72 -8.29
N MET A 76 15.07 -21.17 -7.65
CA MET A 76 14.76 -21.48 -6.25
C MET A 76 14.37 -22.95 -6.07
N PRO A 77 14.79 -23.60 -4.97
CA PRO A 77 14.40 -24.97 -4.67
C PRO A 77 12.88 -25.14 -4.69
N LYS A 78 12.39 -26.17 -5.38
CA LYS A 78 10.96 -26.52 -5.40
C LYS A 78 10.52 -27.32 -4.17
N THR A 79 11.48 -27.76 -3.37
CA THR A 79 11.25 -28.49 -2.11
C THR A 79 11.29 -27.55 -0.92
N PRO A 80 10.57 -27.84 0.17
CA PRO A 80 10.64 -27.05 1.40
C PRO A 80 12.08 -26.90 1.90
N ILE A 81 12.36 -25.72 2.48
CA ILE A 81 13.65 -25.39 3.06
C ILE A 81 13.45 -25.25 4.56
N TYR A 82 14.23 -26.02 5.34
CA TYR A 82 14.17 -25.96 6.78
C TYR A 82 14.80 -24.65 7.28
N VAL A 83 13.98 -23.79 7.89
CA VAL A 83 14.44 -22.48 8.40
C VAL A 83 15.56 -22.64 9.42
N ASP A 84 15.56 -23.70 10.23
CA ASP A 84 16.63 -23.99 11.21
C ASP A 84 17.98 -24.36 10.58
N MET A 85 18.04 -24.60 9.27
CA MET A 85 19.29 -24.80 8.53
C MET A 85 19.89 -23.49 7.99
N LEU A 86 19.14 -22.38 8.07
CA LEU A 86 19.63 -21.07 7.65
C LEU A 86 20.53 -20.46 8.72
N SER A 87 21.41 -19.54 8.33
CA SER A 87 22.23 -18.79 9.27
C SER A 87 21.34 -17.95 10.22
N ASP A 88 21.80 -17.73 11.46
CA ASP A 88 21.06 -16.92 12.42
C ASP A 88 20.70 -15.52 11.90
N PRO A 89 21.60 -14.79 11.18
CA PRO A 89 21.24 -13.52 10.56
C PRO A 89 20.11 -13.63 9.54
N ALA A 90 20.08 -14.70 8.73
CA ALA A 90 19.02 -14.92 7.74
C ALA A 90 17.68 -15.25 8.41
N ARG A 91 17.70 -16.12 9.43
CA ARG A 91 16.50 -16.48 10.21
C ARG A 91 15.89 -15.27 10.90
N ALA A 92 16.74 -14.38 11.43
CA ALA A 92 16.30 -13.20 12.18
C ALA A 92 15.52 -12.18 11.32
N VAL A 93 15.74 -12.15 10.01
CA VAL A 93 15.14 -11.15 9.10
C VAL A 93 13.93 -11.67 8.32
N ILE A 94 13.59 -12.96 8.39
CA ILE A 94 12.42 -13.54 7.73
C ILE A 94 11.13 -12.83 8.17
N GLY A 95 10.39 -12.30 7.21
CA GLY A 95 9.14 -11.57 7.43
C GLY A 95 9.33 -10.22 8.11
N ARG A 96 10.56 -9.70 8.17
CA ARG A 96 10.85 -8.38 8.76
C ARG A 96 11.00 -7.35 7.64
N PRO A 97 10.22 -6.25 7.68
CA PRO A 97 10.45 -5.19 6.73
C PRO A 97 11.78 -4.48 7.05
N HIS A 98 12.36 -3.84 6.06
CA HIS A 98 13.46 -2.90 6.23
C HIS A 98 13.14 -1.92 7.38
N PRO A 99 14.13 -1.48 8.20
CA PRO A 99 13.90 -0.50 9.26
C PRO A 99 13.08 0.73 8.84
N ASN A 100 13.37 1.25 7.64
CA ASN A 100 12.64 2.37 7.00
C ASN A 100 11.22 2.00 6.53
N GLY A 101 10.92 0.72 6.34
CA GLY A 101 9.61 0.18 5.93
C GLY A 101 8.65 -0.11 7.08
N ARG A 102 9.11 -0.11 8.34
CA ARG A 102 8.25 -0.41 9.52
C ARG A 102 7.03 0.50 9.63
N ALA A 103 7.17 1.78 9.27
CA ALA A 103 6.04 2.72 9.28
C ALA A 103 5.00 2.35 8.21
N ALA A 104 5.43 1.91 7.03
CA ALA A 104 4.55 1.44 5.97
C ALA A 104 3.82 0.15 6.37
N MET A 105 4.50 -0.79 7.04
CA MET A 105 3.85 -1.99 7.59
C MET A 105 2.72 -1.63 8.56
N ARG A 106 2.98 -0.74 9.52
CA ARG A 106 1.94 -0.28 10.45
C ARG A 106 0.76 0.41 9.76
N MET A 107 1.03 1.16 8.69
CA MET A 107 -0.03 1.77 7.89
C MET A 107 -0.90 0.71 7.21
N LEU A 108 -0.30 -0.35 6.66
CA LEU A 108 -1.03 -1.48 6.08
C LEU A 108 -1.83 -2.24 7.14
N GLU A 109 -1.25 -2.49 8.31
CA GLU A 109 -1.96 -3.14 9.43
C GLU A 109 -3.17 -2.32 9.90
N THR A 110 -3.01 -1.01 10.03
CA THR A 110 -4.10 -0.08 10.39
C THR A 110 -5.21 -0.08 9.34
N GLU A 111 -4.85 -0.22 8.07
CA GLU A 111 -5.81 -0.34 6.97
C GLU A 111 -6.56 -1.68 6.96
N GLY A 112 -6.00 -2.74 7.57
CA GLY A 112 -6.61 -4.06 7.67
C GLY A 112 -5.86 -5.18 6.95
N PHE A 113 -4.65 -4.90 6.44
CA PHE A 113 -3.76 -5.95 5.93
C PHE A 113 -3.18 -6.78 7.07
N LYS A 114 -2.84 -8.03 6.77
CA LYS A 114 -2.23 -8.98 7.71
C LYS A 114 -1.04 -9.68 7.08
N TYR A 115 -0.01 -9.90 7.89
CA TYR A 115 1.08 -10.80 7.52
C TYR A 115 0.63 -12.26 7.72
N ASN A 116 0.65 -13.05 6.66
CA ASN A 116 0.21 -14.46 6.68
C ASN A 116 1.34 -15.44 6.35
N GLY A 117 2.60 -15.07 6.64
CA GLY A 117 3.75 -15.96 6.48
C GLY A 117 4.35 -16.02 5.06
N TYR A 118 3.88 -15.20 4.13
CA TYR A 118 4.48 -15.05 2.80
C TYR A 118 5.58 -14.00 2.85
N ILE A 119 6.73 -14.33 2.25
CA ILE A 119 7.89 -13.45 2.19
C ILE A 119 8.39 -13.31 0.75
N ASP A 120 9.05 -12.20 0.47
CA ASP A 120 9.80 -12.01 -0.76
C ASP A 120 10.97 -12.99 -0.82
N ILE A 121 11.18 -13.54 -2.02
CA ILE A 121 12.16 -14.60 -2.26
C ILE A 121 13.61 -14.09 -2.35
N PHE A 122 13.82 -12.78 -2.50
CA PHE A 122 15.15 -12.17 -2.53
C PHE A 122 15.60 -11.71 -1.16
N ASP A 123 14.76 -10.94 -0.47
CA ASP A 123 15.17 -10.19 0.72
C ASP A 123 14.46 -10.63 2.01
N GLY A 124 13.53 -11.59 1.90
CA GLY A 124 12.78 -12.13 3.04
C GLY A 124 11.76 -11.15 3.63
N GLY A 125 11.51 -10.03 2.97
CA GLY A 125 10.55 -9.02 3.38
C GLY A 125 9.10 -9.54 3.38
N PRO A 126 8.21 -9.03 4.25
CA PRO A 126 6.88 -9.59 4.39
C PRO A 126 5.95 -9.18 3.24
N THR A 127 5.16 -10.14 2.76
CA THR A 127 3.98 -9.91 1.93
C THR A 127 2.75 -9.76 2.84
N MET A 128 2.15 -8.58 2.81
CA MET A 128 0.94 -8.24 3.56
C MET A 128 -0.29 -8.52 2.68
N LEU A 129 -1.30 -9.23 3.20
CA LEU A 129 -2.53 -9.55 2.47
C LEU A 129 -3.76 -8.91 3.13
N GLY A 130 -4.67 -8.40 2.30
CA GLY A 130 -5.98 -7.89 2.71
C GLY A 130 -7.11 -8.43 1.84
N LYS A 131 -8.30 -8.59 2.41
CA LYS A 131 -9.54 -8.70 1.62
C LYS A 131 -9.97 -7.28 1.29
N ILE A 132 -10.15 -6.98 0.00
CA ILE A 132 -10.38 -5.60 -0.47
C ILE A 132 -11.57 -4.96 0.26
N ASP A 133 -12.68 -5.68 0.37
CA ASP A 133 -13.93 -5.17 0.96
C ASP A 133 -13.84 -4.99 2.49
N ASN A 134 -12.80 -5.53 3.13
CA ASN A 134 -12.56 -5.37 4.57
C ASN A 134 -11.53 -4.27 4.87
N LEU A 135 -10.87 -3.69 3.85
CA LEU A 135 -9.95 -2.59 4.08
C LEU A 135 -10.72 -1.39 4.62
N LYS A 136 -10.19 -0.76 5.66
CA LYS A 136 -10.84 0.34 6.38
C LYS A 136 -11.35 1.41 5.42
N SER A 137 -10.52 1.86 4.49
CA SER A 137 -10.88 2.90 3.52
C SER A 137 -11.94 2.46 2.54
N VAL A 138 -11.93 1.20 2.11
CA VAL A 138 -12.93 0.66 1.17
C VAL A 138 -14.27 0.50 1.87
N ALA A 139 -14.26 -0.12 3.06
CA ALA A 139 -15.45 -0.44 3.83
C ALA A 139 -16.16 0.81 4.38
N GLN A 140 -15.39 1.83 4.76
CA GLN A 140 -15.92 3.06 5.36
C GLN A 140 -16.17 4.18 4.34
N ALA A 141 -15.71 4.01 3.09
CA ALA A 141 -15.99 5.00 2.06
C ALA A 141 -17.47 5.00 1.68
N ARG A 142 -18.05 6.20 1.60
CA ARG A 142 -19.45 6.44 1.26
C ARG A 142 -19.56 7.44 0.13
N GLU A 143 -20.56 7.27 -0.71
CA GLU A 143 -20.95 8.27 -1.71
C GLU A 143 -21.67 9.42 -1.00
N ALA A 144 -21.42 10.65 -1.43
CA ALA A 144 -22.08 11.87 -0.99
C ALA A 144 -22.27 12.82 -2.18
N ARG A 145 -23.24 13.74 -2.07
CA ARG A 145 -23.41 14.83 -3.04
C ARG A 145 -22.67 16.05 -2.54
N PHE A 146 -21.87 16.68 -3.40
CA PHE A 146 -21.23 17.95 -3.07
C PHE A 146 -22.27 19.08 -3.08
N THR A 147 -22.52 19.71 -1.93
CA THR A 147 -23.57 20.73 -1.75
C THR A 147 -23.01 22.15 -1.68
N GLY A 148 -21.69 22.31 -1.81
CA GLY A 148 -21.01 23.60 -1.86
C GLY A 148 -19.80 23.70 -0.94
N THR A 149 -19.29 24.92 -0.76
CA THR A 149 -18.13 25.17 0.09
C THR A 149 -18.53 25.72 1.47
N HIS A 150 -17.62 25.62 2.43
CA HIS A 150 -17.74 26.30 3.73
C HIS A 150 -16.43 27.04 4.08
N GLY A 151 -16.52 27.97 5.04
CA GLY A 151 -15.40 28.83 5.42
C GLY A 151 -14.42 28.20 6.42
N GLU A 152 -14.91 27.69 7.56
CA GLU A 152 -14.07 27.15 8.63
C GLU A 152 -14.69 25.95 9.34
N GLY A 153 -13.82 25.12 9.94
CA GLY A 153 -14.21 23.93 10.70
C GLY A 153 -14.22 22.66 9.85
N GLY A 154 -15.01 21.68 10.28
CA GLY A 154 -15.15 20.39 9.59
C GLY A 154 -14.22 19.29 10.09
N VAL A 155 -14.56 18.06 9.69
CA VAL A 155 -13.74 16.87 9.95
C VAL A 155 -12.82 16.62 8.78
N LYS A 156 -11.57 16.21 9.08
CA LYS A 156 -10.60 15.92 8.03
C LYS A 156 -10.91 14.58 7.36
N ILE A 157 -11.17 14.63 6.06
CA ILE A 157 -11.50 13.47 5.24
C ILE A 157 -10.52 13.34 4.06
N LEU A 158 -10.54 12.17 3.42
CA LEU A 158 -10.19 12.04 2.02
C LEU A 158 -11.47 12.13 1.20
N VAL A 159 -11.40 12.84 0.09
CA VAL A 159 -12.48 12.94 -0.89
C VAL A 159 -11.91 12.60 -2.26
N ALA A 160 -12.68 11.85 -3.05
CA ALA A 160 -12.33 11.47 -4.40
C ALA A 160 -13.49 11.72 -5.37
N THR A 161 -13.16 12.13 -6.60
CA THR A 161 -14.08 12.29 -7.72
C THR A 161 -13.47 11.70 -9.00
N GLY A 162 -14.20 11.74 -10.11
CA GLY A 162 -13.83 11.15 -11.39
C GLY A 162 -13.87 9.61 -11.44
N HIS A 163 -13.83 9.05 -12.64
CA HIS A 163 -13.84 7.64 -12.98
C HIS A 163 -12.80 7.25 -14.05
N LEU A 164 -11.86 6.38 -13.68
CA LEU A 164 -10.67 5.99 -14.45
C LEU A 164 -9.66 7.11 -14.58
N ASP A 165 -9.42 7.64 -15.78
CA ASP A 165 -8.28 8.51 -16.09
C ASP A 165 -8.44 9.93 -15.53
N ASP A 166 -9.66 10.33 -15.20
CA ASP A 166 -10.03 11.59 -14.54
C ASP A 166 -10.17 11.42 -13.01
N PHE A 167 -9.72 10.30 -12.43
CA PHE A 167 -9.80 10.10 -10.98
C PHE A 167 -8.88 11.07 -10.24
N HIS A 168 -9.47 11.82 -9.32
CA HIS A 168 -8.76 12.75 -8.44
C HIS A 168 -9.10 12.49 -6.98
N CYS A 169 -8.11 12.68 -6.10
CA CYS A 169 -8.30 12.52 -4.65
C CYS A 169 -7.45 13.53 -3.87
N THR A 170 -8.03 14.15 -2.85
CA THR A 170 -7.34 15.10 -1.97
C THR A 170 -7.82 14.93 -0.53
N TYR A 171 -7.08 15.52 0.41
CA TYR A 171 -7.64 15.83 1.72
C TYR A 171 -8.58 17.03 1.62
N ALA A 172 -9.61 17.03 2.45
CA ALA A 172 -10.52 18.14 2.66
C ALA A 172 -10.95 18.24 4.13
N GLN A 173 -11.42 19.40 4.55
CA GLN A 173 -12.25 19.59 5.73
C GLN A 173 -13.72 19.56 5.31
N ALA A 174 -14.49 18.64 5.87
CA ALA A 174 -15.87 18.41 5.47
C ALA A 174 -16.86 18.72 6.60
N LEU A 175 -17.97 19.35 6.22
CA LEU A 175 -19.20 19.41 7.00
C LEU A 175 -20.25 18.57 6.29
N PHE A 176 -20.88 17.65 7.01
CA PHE A 176 -21.91 16.79 6.47
C PHE A 176 -23.29 17.37 6.79
N ASP A 177 -24.12 17.46 5.78
CA ASP A 177 -25.50 17.91 5.92
C ASP A 177 -26.40 16.74 6.34
N GLU A 178 -27.55 17.02 6.97
CA GLU A 178 -28.46 15.98 7.50
C GLU A 178 -29.05 15.09 6.39
N ASP A 179 -29.14 15.60 5.16
CA ASP A 179 -29.67 14.92 3.98
C ASP A 179 -28.61 14.08 3.22
N GLY A 180 -27.40 13.96 3.79
CA GLY A 180 -26.28 13.22 3.20
C GLY A 180 -25.42 14.02 2.22
N GLY A 181 -25.66 15.33 2.10
CA GLY A 181 -24.77 16.26 1.41
C GLY A 181 -23.42 16.44 2.12
N VAL A 182 -22.42 16.91 1.38
CA VAL A 182 -21.12 17.29 1.94
C VAL A 182 -20.69 18.66 1.41
N ARG A 183 -20.34 19.54 2.34
CA ARG A 183 -19.67 20.81 2.06
C ARG A 183 -18.18 20.67 2.37
N LEU A 184 -17.33 21.16 1.47
CA LEU A 184 -15.87 21.06 1.59
C LEU A 184 -15.22 22.44 1.76
N ASP A 185 -13.98 22.49 2.22
CA ASP A 185 -13.20 23.73 2.10
C ASP A 185 -12.97 24.09 0.62
N GLU A 186 -12.92 25.39 0.33
CA GLU A 186 -12.81 25.93 -1.03
C GLU A 186 -11.59 25.37 -1.77
N ALA A 187 -10.44 25.27 -1.10
CA ALA A 187 -9.22 24.76 -1.70
C ALA A 187 -9.32 23.30 -2.15
N ALA A 188 -10.07 22.44 -1.43
CA ALA A 188 -10.32 21.07 -1.84
C ALA A 188 -11.31 20.99 -3.01
N ALA A 189 -12.38 21.78 -2.98
CA ALA A 189 -13.37 21.83 -4.07
C ALA A 189 -12.73 22.30 -5.38
N ASP A 190 -11.90 23.34 -5.33
CA ASP A 190 -11.17 23.89 -6.49
C ASP A 190 -10.21 22.87 -7.10
N ARG A 191 -9.42 22.17 -6.27
CA ARG A 191 -8.49 21.13 -6.74
C ARG A 191 -9.19 19.97 -7.43
N LEU A 192 -10.42 19.68 -7.01
CA LEU A 192 -11.24 18.61 -7.58
C LEU A 192 -12.15 19.09 -8.72
N GLY A 193 -12.23 20.40 -8.96
CA GLY A 193 -13.10 20.98 -9.98
C GLY A 193 -14.57 20.69 -9.77
N LEU A 194 -15.03 20.62 -8.51
CA LEU A 194 -16.39 20.20 -8.17
C LEU A 194 -17.43 21.27 -8.50
N LEU A 195 -18.55 20.83 -9.05
CA LEU A 195 -19.78 21.59 -9.24
C LEU A 195 -20.86 21.09 -8.29
N SER A 196 -21.83 21.95 -7.99
CA SER A 196 -22.97 21.59 -7.15
C SER A 196 -23.65 20.31 -7.64
N GLU A 197 -23.99 19.43 -6.70
CA GLU A 197 -24.58 18.10 -6.91
C GLU A 197 -23.64 17.03 -7.50
N ASP A 198 -22.34 17.32 -7.68
CA ASP A 198 -21.38 16.30 -8.09
C ASP A 198 -21.29 15.15 -7.08
N ALA A 199 -21.21 13.92 -7.60
CA ALA A 199 -21.07 12.72 -6.78
C ALA A 199 -19.61 12.48 -6.38
N VAL A 200 -19.36 12.46 -5.08
CA VAL A 200 -18.03 12.28 -4.50
C VAL A 200 -17.99 11.07 -3.56
N LEU A 201 -16.84 10.40 -3.52
CA LEU A 201 -16.56 9.33 -2.58
C LEU A 201 -15.75 9.90 -1.41
N VAL A 202 -16.25 9.78 -0.18
CA VAL A 202 -15.62 10.34 1.02
C VAL A 202 -15.29 9.26 2.04
N VAL A 203 -14.19 9.44 2.76
CA VAL A 203 -13.83 8.62 3.92
C VAL A 203 -13.07 9.46 4.96
N GLU A 204 -13.34 9.23 6.24
CA GLU A 204 -12.59 9.91 7.31
C GLU A 204 -11.11 9.51 7.30
N ARG A 205 -10.24 10.45 7.71
CA ARG A 205 -8.78 10.27 7.73
C ARG A 205 -8.31 9.23 8.75
#